data_AF-A0A377PDG7-F1
#
_entry.id   AF-A0A377PDG7-F1
#
_cell.length_a   1.000
_cell.length_b   1.000
_cell.length_c   1.000
_cell.angle_alpha   90.00
_cell.angle_beta   90.00
_cell.angle_gamma   90.00
#
_symmetry.space_group_name_H-M   'P 1'
#
loop_
_entity.id
_entity.type
_entity.pdbx_description
1 polymer ?
#
loop_
_entity_poly.entity_id
_entity_poly.type
_entity_poly.pdbx_seq_one_letter_code
_entity_poly.pdbx_strand_id
1 'polypeptide(L)'
;MKKDQSLATPYLQFSRQQWAALRNSVPLTLTEEQIANLKGINEDLSLEEVAQIYLPLSRLLNFYFSSNVRRQAVLEQFLGTNGPRIPYIIGIAGSVAVGKSTTARVLQALLSRWPEHRKVELLTTDGFLHPNKVLQERGLMKKKRIPAVVRYSKSCALCF
;
A
#
# COMPACT_ATOMS: atom_id res chain seq x y z
N MET A 1 8.38 16.94 39.81
CA MET A 1 7.86 15.93 38.86
C MET A 1 6.95 16.63 37.86
N LYS A 2 7.42 16.88 36.64
CA LYS A 2 6.55 17.39 35.56
C LYS A 2 5.69 16.22 35.07
N LYS A 3 4.37 16.30 35.29
CA LYS A 3 3.40 15.44 34.62
C LYS A 3 3.45 15.78 33.14
N ASP A 4 4.02 14.89 32.35
CA ASP A 4 3.93 14.98 30.89
C ASP A 4 2.47 14.68 30.54
N GLN A 5 1.71 15.74 30.23
CA GLN A 5 0.37 15.61 29.68
C GLN A 5 0.55 15.00 28.28
N SER A 6 0.47 13.68 28.19
CA SER A 6 0.49 12.98 26.91
C SER A 6 -0.72 13.43 26.08
N LEU A 7 -0.49 14.38 25.17
CA LEU A 7 -1.43 14.71 24.12
C LEU A 7 -1.73 13.41 23.37
N ALA A 8 -2.96 12.91 23.49
CA ALA A 8 -3.37 11.69 22.81
C ALA A 8 -3.26 11.91 21.30
N THR A 9 -2.22 11.35 20.69
CA THR A 9 -2.05 11.43 19.24
C THR A 9 -2.98 10.41 18.56
N PRO A 10 -3.49 10.69 17.36
CA PRO A 10 -4.32 9.72 16.62
C PRO A 10 -3.50 8.52 16.08
N TYR A 11 -2.20 8.46 16.39
CA TYR A 11 -1.28 7.44 15.89
C TYR A 11 -0.79 6.54 17.01
N LEU A 12 -0.78 5.24 16.73
CA LEU A 12 -0.04 4.27 17.55
C LEU A 12 1.41 4.24 17.06
N GLN A 13 2.34 4.43 17.98
CA GLN A 13 3.78 4.42 17.69
C GLN A 13 4.37 3.09 18.12
N PHE A 14 5.21 2.53 17.25
CA PHE A 14 5.90 1.26 17.51
C PHE A 14 7.38 1.44 17.20
N SER A 15 8.24 0.95 18.10
CA SER A 15 9.64 0.68 17.76
C SER A 15 9.74 -0.48 16.77
N ARG A 16 10.87 -0.58 16.06
CA ARG A 16 11.12 -1.70 15.14
C ARG A 16 10.93 -3.07 15.80
N GLN A 17 11.40 -3.22 17.05
CA GLN A 17 11.27 -4.46 17.81
C GLN A 17 9.82 -4.78 18.17
N GLN A 18 9.06 -3.76 18.60
CA GLN A 18 7.63 -3.91 18.91
C GLN A 18 6.83 -4.32 17.66
N TRP A 19 7.12 -3.69 16.52
CA TRP A 19 6.47 -3.99 15.25
C TRP A 19 6.78 -5.41 14.76
N ALA A 20 8.06 -5.81 14.79
CA ALA A 20 8.50 -7.13 14.36
C ALA A 20 7.88 -8.26 15.21
N ALA A 21 7.65 -8.02 16.50
CA ALA A 21 7.02 -9.00 17.39
C ALA A 21 5.58 -9.35 16.99
N LEU A 22 4.87 -8.46 16.28
CA LEU A 22 3.49 -8.71 15.80
C LEU A 22 3.42 -9.88 14.80
N ARG A 23 4.55 -10.31 14.23
CA ARG A 23 4.63 -11.48 13.35
C ARG A 23 4.22 -12.80 14.04
N ASN A 24 4.32 -12.91 15.36
CA ASN A 24 4.13 -14.19 16.05
C ASN A 24 2.65 -14.54 16.28
N SER A 25 1.74 -13.60 16.03
CA SER A 25 0.30 -13.72 16.38
C SER A 25 -0.54 -14.58 15.41
N VAL A 26 0.00 -14.96 14.26
CA VAL A 26 -0.71 -15.76 13.23
C VAL A 26 0.31 -16.65 12.51
N PRO A 27 -0.03 -17.90 12.12
CA PRO A 27 0.86 -18.73 11.30
C PRO A 27 1.20 -18.01 9.99
N LEU A 28 2.49 -17.98 9.68
CA LEU A 28 3.01 -17.44 8.41
C LEU A 28 2.80 -18.49 7.32
N THR A 29 2.09 -18.13 6.26
CA THR A 29 1.93 -18.98 5.07
C THR A 29 3.07 -18.82 4.07
N LEU A 30 3.99 -17.88 4.31
CA LEU A 30 5.12 -17.61 3.41
C LEU A 30 6.35 -18.38 3.85
N THR A 31 6.79 -19.32 3.02
CA THR A 31 8.02 -20.10 3.25
C THR A 31 9.27 -19.25 2.97
N GLU A 32 10.42 -19.61 3.55
CA GLU A 32 11.69 -18.93 3.30
C GLU A 32 12.03 -18.87 1.80
N GLU A 33 11.67 -19.91 1.03
CA GLU A 33 11.80 -19.93 -0.44
C GLU A 33 10.93 -18.87 -1.12
N GLN A 34 9.69 -18.66 -0.64
CA GLN A 34 8.82 -17.62 -1.18
C GLN A 34 9.34 -16.22 -0.86
N ILE A 35 10.04 -16.05 0.28
CA ILE A 35 10.72 -14.81 0.63
C ILE A 35 12.00 -14.64 -0.22
N ALA A 36 12.75 -15.71 -0.48
CA ALA A 36 13.91 -15.66 -1.38
C ALA A 36 13.52 -15.26 -2.81
N ASN A 37 12.37 -15.72 -3.29
CA ASN A 37 11.81 -15.27 -4.58
C ASN A 37 11.42 -13.78 -4.60
N LEU A 38 11.23 -13.13 -3.45
CA LEU A 38 11.03 -11.67 -3.38
C LEU A 38 12.34 -10.90 -3.59
N LYS A 39 13.51 -11.48 -3.31
CA LYS A 39 14.81 -10.84 -3.63
C LYS A 39 14.98 -10.62 -5.12
N GLY A 40 14.44 -11.50 -5.96
CA GLY A 40 14.48 -11.32 -7.42
C GLY A 40 13.74 -10.06 -7.91
N ILE A 41 12.87 -9.48 -7.06
CA ILE A 41 12.13 -8.25 -7.36
C ILE A 41 12.94 -7.00 -6.96
N ASN A 42 13.89 -7.14 -6.02
CA ASN A 42 14.80 -6.06 -5.62
C ASN A 42 16.06 -6.59 -4.92
N GLU A 43 17.23 -6.40 -5.53
CA GLU A 43 18.53 -6.90 -5.04
C GLU A 43 18.95 -6.28 -3.70
N ASP A 44 18.46 -5.08 -3.38
CA ASP A 44 18.82 -4.34 -2.17
C ASP A 44 17.98 -4.68 -0.93
N LEU A 45 16.92 -5.49 -1.06
CA LEU A 45 16.00 -5.77 0.04
C LEU A 45 16.40 -7.03 0.82
N SER A 46 16.71 -6.88 2.11
CA SER A 46 17.07 -8.02 2.96
C SER A 46 15.84 -8.85 3.35
N LEU A 47 16.02 -10.18 3.51
CA LEU A 47 14.96 -11.08 3.98
C LEU A 47 14.47 -10.69 5.38
N GLU A 48 15.39 -10.19 6.21
CA GLU A 48 15.10 -9.73 7.55
C GLU A 48 14.16 -8.52 7.53
N GLU A 49 14.37 -7.56 6.63
CA GLU A 49 13.49 -6.40 6.46
C GLU A 49 12.09 -6.84 6.01
N VAL A 50 12.00 -7.77 5.06
CA VAL A 50 10.72 -8.37 4.64
C VAL A 50 10.02 -9.00 5.84
N ALA A 51 10.73 -9.80 6.63
CA ALA A 51 10.16 -10.54 7.74
C ALA A 51 9.73 -9.67 8.92
N GLN A 52 10.53 -8.65 9.26
CA GLN A 52 10.30 -7.80 10.42
C GLN A 52 9.35 -6.64 10.14
N ILE A 53 9.34 -6.10 8.93
CA ILE A 53 8.58 -4.89 8.60
C ILE A 53 7.39 -5.19 7.70
N TYR A 54 7.65 -5.81 6.54
CA TYR A 54 6.64 -5.96 5.50
C TYR A 54 5.63 -7.06 5.78
N LEU A 55 6.03 -8.15 6.45
CA LEU A 55 5.11 -9.22 6.85
C LEU A 55 4.05 -8.72 7.84
N PRO A 56 4.38 -8.10 8.99
CA PRO A 56 3.36 -7.51 9.87
C PRO A 56 2.49 -6.46 9.17
N LEU A 57 3.08 -5.65 8.28
CA LEU A 57 2.31 -4.66 7.50
C LEU A 57 1.29 -5.30 6.57
N SER A 58 1.69 -6.32 5.80
CA SER A 58 0.79 -7.04 4.90
C SER A 58 -0.39 -7.68 5.66
N ARG A 59 -0.15 -8.13 6.89
CA ARG A 59 -1.19 -8.67 7.77
C ARG A 59 -2.15 -7.61 8.26
N LEU A 60 -1.63 -6.47 8.70
CA LEU A 60 -2.46 -5.34 9.11
C LEU A 60 -3.38 -4.94 7.95
N LEU A 61 -2.81 -4.79 6.74
CA LEU A 61 -3.57 -4.50 5.53
C LEU A 61 -4.65 -5.56 5.25
N ASN A 62 -4.33 -6.84 5.47
CA ASN A 62 -5.32 -7.90 5.33
C ASN A 62 -6.48 -7.77 6.32
N PHE A 63 -6.22 -7.41 7.59
CA PHE A 63 -7.30 -7.17 8.56
C PHE A 63 -8.20 -6.01 8.16
N TYR A 64 -7.64 -4.92 7.63
CA TYR A 64 -8.42 -3.80 7.10
C TYR A 64 -9.27 -4.23 5.90
N PHE A 65 -8.68 -4.98 4.97
CA PHE A 65 -9.40 -5.51 3.82
C PHE A 65 -10.57 -6.41 4.22
N SER A 66 -10.33 -7.44 5.05
CA SER A 66 -11.37 -8.38 5.47
C SER A 66 -12.49 -7.69 6.24
N SER A 67 -12.16 -6.66 7.02
CA SER A 67 -13.16 -5.85 7.73
C SER A 67 -13.99 -4.98 6.78
N ASN A 68 -13.37 -4.44 5.72
CA ASN A 68 -14.07 -3.70 4.68
C ASN A 68 -15.05 -4.60 3.91
N VAL A 69 -14.62 -5.81 3.52
CA VAL A 69 -15.48 -6.81 2.84
C VAL A 69 -16.68 -7.19 3.71
N ARG A 70 -16.47 -7.47 5.00
CA ARG A 70 -17.57 -7.76 5.93
C ARG A 70 -18.54 -6.60 6.04
N ARG A 71 -18.03 -5.37 6.17
CA ARG A 71 -18.86 -4.16 6.22
C ARG A 71 -19.70 -4.01 4.94
N GLN A 72 -19.09 -4.26 3.78
CA GLN A 72 -19.77 -4.19 2.50
C GLN A 72 -20.91 -5.21 2.42
N ALA A 73 -20.69 -6.45 2.85
CA ALA A 73 -21.73 -7.49 2.86
C ALA A 73 -22.94 -7.11 3.74
N VAL A 74 -22.69 -6.50 4.91
CA VAL A 74 -23.76 -6.01 5.80
C VAL A 74 -24.58 -4.89 5.13
N LEU A 75 -23.91 -3.96 4.45
CA LEU A 75 -24.58 -2.88 3.72
C LEU A 75 -25.41 -3.40 2.55
N GLU A 76 -24.87 -4.35 1.79
CA GLU A 76 -25.57 -4.99 0.67
C GLU A 76 -26.85 -5.69 1.13
N GLN A 77 -26.77 -6.44 2.23
CA GLN A 77 -27.93 -7.09 2.85
C GLN A 77 -28.96 -6.07 3.34
N PHE A 78 -28.53 -5.01 4.02
CA PHE A 78 -29.43 -3.99 4.56
C PHE A 78 -30.14 -3.19 3.45
N LEU A 79 -29.42 -2.85 2.37
CA LEU A 79 -29.95 -2.09 1.24
C LEU A 79 -30.69 -2.96 0.22
N GLY A 80 -30.64 -4.29 0.34
CA GLY A 80 -31.24 -5.22 -0.62
C GLY A 80 -30.58 -5.15 -2.00
N THR A 81 -29.29 -4.80 -2.05
CA THR A 81 -28.54 -4.62 -3.30
C THR A 81 -27.49 -5.70 -3.48
N ASN A 82 -27.31 -6.18 -4.71
CA ASN A 82 -26.16 -7.00 -5.09
C ASN A 82 -25.21 -6.12 -5.91
N GLY A 83 -24.35 -5.39 -5.21
CA GLY A 83 -23.39 -4.49 -5.83
C GLY A 83 -22.25 -5.24 -6.55
N PRO A 84 -21.62 -4.64 -7.57
CA PRO A 84 -20.40 -5.19 -8.12
C PRO A 84 -19.28 -5.19 -7.07
N ARG A 85 -18.34 -6.15 -7.16
CA ARG A 85 -17.17 -6.15 -6.27
C ARG A 85 -16.35 -4.87 -6.47
N ILE A 86 -16.26 -4.06 -5.43
CA ILE A 86 -15.48 -2.82 -5.43
C ILE A 86 -14.02 -3.14 -5.13
N PRO A 87 -13.05 -2.65 -5.93
CA PRO A 87 -11.64 -2.86 -5.66
C PRO A 87 -11.21 -2.13 -4.37
N TYR A 88 -10.36 -2.77 -3.58
CA TYR A 88 -9.74 -2.14 -2.41
C TYR A 88 -8.46 -1.42 -2.84
N ILE A 89 -8.40 -0.11 -2.60
CA ILE A 89 -7.30 0.75 -3.04
C ILE A 89 -6.36 1.02 -1.87
N ILE A 90 -5.06 0.80 -2.09
CA ILE A 90 -3.99 1.15 -1.14
C ILE A 90 -3.14 2.22 -1.80
N GLY A 91 -3.00 3.36 -1.13
CA GLY A 91 -2.12 4.43 -1.56
C GLY A 91 -0.75 4.42 -0.87
N ILE A 92 0.33 4.66 -1.60
CA ILE A 92 1.72 4.68 -1.12
C ILE A 92 2.38 6.01 -1.51
N ALA A 93 2.27 7.00 -0.62
CA ALA A 93 2.85 8.32 -0.79
C ALA A 93 4.25 8.46 -0.16
N GLY A 94 4.98 9.52 -0.53
CA GLY A 94 6.32 9.82 0.00
C GLY A 94 7.22 10.60 -0.97
N SER A 95 8.37 11.06 -0.48
CA SER A 95 9.34 11.84 -1.27
C SER A 95 9.91 11.06 -2.47
N VAL A 96 10.50 11.76 -3.43
CA VAL A 96 11.20 11.11 -4.55
C VAL A 96 12.45 10.40 -4.03
N ALA A 97 12.75 9.23 -4.60
CA ALA A 97 13.84 8.34 -4.18
C ALA A 97 13.73 7.71 -2.78
N VAL A 98 12.62 7.90 -2.05
CA VAL A 98 12.40 7.25 -0.73
C VAL A 98 12.11 5.74 -0.80
N GLY A 99 12.00 5.17 -2.01
CA GLY A 99 11.74 3.74 -2.18
C GLY A 99 10.25 3.33 -2.32
N LYS A 100 9.33 4.25 -2.61
CA LYS A 100 7.89 3.93 -2.82
C LYS A 100 7.65 2.74 -3.77
N SER A 101 8.32 2.73 -4.92
CA SER A 101 8.17 1.67 -5.91
C SER A 101 8.66 0.33 -5.39
N THR A 102 9.71 0.33 -4.57
CA THR A 102 10.21 -0.87 -3.87
C THR A 102 9.14 -1.40 -2.92
N THR A 103 8.65 -0.55 -2.01
CA THR A 103 7.60 -0.90 -1.05
C THR A 103 6.34 -1.43 -1.75
N ALA A 104 5.92 -0.79 -2.84
CA ALA A 104 4.73 -1.19 -3.58
C ALA A 104 4.85 -2.58 -4.21
N ARG A 105 5.99 -2.89 -4.84
CA ARG A 105 6.24 -4.22 -5.43
C ARG A 105 6.31 -5.32 -4.37
N VAL A 106 6.96 -5.04 -3.24
CA VAL A 106 7.02 -5.99 -2.11
C VAL A 106 5.63 -6.28 -1.58
N LEU A 107 4.83 -5.24 -1.31
CA LEU A 107 3.46 -5.40 -0.84
C LEU A 107 2.58 -6.15 -1.84
N GLN A 108 2.69 -5.84 -3.13
CA GLN A 108 1.96 -6.56 -4.18
C GLN A 108 2.28 -8.06 -4.13
N ALA A 109 3.56 -8.40 -4.07
CA ALA A 109 4.03 -9.78 -4.08
C ALA A 109 3.66 -10.54 -2.79
N LEU A 110 3.62 -9.87 -1.64
CA LEU A 110 3.15 -10.45 -0.38
C LEU A 110 1.64 -10.68 -0.40
N LEU A 111 0.86 -9.66 -0.78
CA LEU A 111 -0.61 -9.72 -0.78
C LEU A 111 -1.16 -10.73 -1.80
N SER A 112 -0.50 -10.90 -2.94
CA SER A 112 -0.90 -11.87 -3.98
C SER A 112 -0.77 -13.33 -3.54
N ARG A 113 0.07 -13.62 -2.54
CA ARG A 113 0.36 -14.98 -2.04
C ARG A 113 -0.49 -15.39 -0.85
N TRP A 114 -1.43 -14.55 -0.43
CA TRP A 114 -2.37 -14.97 0.61
C TRP A 114 -3.27 -16.11 0.11
N PRO A 115 -3.73 -17.02 1.01
CA PRO A 115 -4.52 -18.20 0.64
C PRO A 115 -5.79 -17.90 -0.16
N GLU A 116 -6.30 -16.67 -0.03
CA GLU A 116 -7.48 -16.20 -0.76
C GLU A 116 -7.17 -15.89 -2.24
N HIS A 117 -5.93 -16.11 -2.70
CA HIS A 117 -5.45 -15.98 -4.09
C HIS A 117 -6.00 -14.72 -4.81
N ARG A 118 -5.82 -13.57 -4.17
CA ARG A 118 -6.41 -12.31 -4.64
C ARG A 118 -5.60 -11.72 -5.80
N LYS A 119 -6.31 -11.15 -6.78
CA LYS A 119 -5.69 -10.36 -7.85
C LYS A 119 -5.22 -9.02 -7.30
N VAL A 120 -3.92 -8.75 -7.34
CA VAL A 120 -3.33 -7.48 -6.88
C VAL A 120 -2.62 -6.80 -8.04
N GLU A 121 -3.09 -5.62 -8.40
CA GLU A 121 -2.51 -4.80 -9.47
C GLU A 121 -1.76 -3.61 -8.87
N LEU A 122 -0.67 -3.21 -9.54
CA LEU A 122 0.15 -2.06 -9.17
C LEU A 122 0.05 -1.01 -10.27
N LEU A 123 -0.38 0.19 -9.89
CA LEU A 123 -0.46 1.36 -10.77
C LEU A 123 0.45 2.47 -10.22
N THR A 124 1.26 3.05 -11.09
CA THR A 124 2.13 4.19 -10.75
C THR A 124 1.51 5.50 -11.24
N THR A 125 1.52 6.54 -10.41
CA THR A 125 1.01 7.88 -10.76
C THR A 125 1.77 8.56 -11.90
N ASP A 126 3.00 8.13 -12.18
CA ASP A 126 3.80 8.61 -13.32
C ASP A 126 3.12 8.33 -14.67
N GLY A 127 2.30 7.28 -14.75
CA GLY A 127 1.50 6.96 -15.94
C GLY A 127 0.35 7.95 -16.20
N PHE A 128 0.05 8.81 -15.22
CA PHE A 128 -0.96 9.87 -15.32
C PHE A 128 -0.35 11.24 -15.65
N LEU A 129 0.97 11.32 -15.86
CA LEU A 129 1.59 12.55 -16.33
C LEU A 129 1.11 12.86 -17.75
N HIS A 130 0.91 14.14 -18.04
CA HIS A 130 0.66 14.56 -19.42
C HIS A 130 1.83 14.13 -20.33
N PRO A 131 1.58 13.74 -21.59
CA PRO A 131 2.64 13.45 -22.55
C PRO A 131 3.62 14.62 -22.67
N ASN A 132 4.91 14.35 -22.90
CA ASN A 132 5.96 15.37 -22.99
C ASN A 132 5.59 16.52 -23.95
N LYS A 133 4.88 16.22 -25.05
CA LYS A 133 4.38 17.22 -26.00
C LYS A 133 3.46 18.26 -25.32
N VAL A 134 2.49 17.80 -24.51
CA VAL A 134 1.57 18.67 -23.75
C VAL A 134 2.31 19.44 -22.65
N LEU A 135 3.34 18.82 -22.04
CA LEU A 135 4.16 19.48 -21.02
C LEU A 135 5.05 20.58 -21.60
N GLN A 136 5.56 20.40 -22.81
CA GLN A 136 6.31 21.42 -23.55
C GLN A 136 5.39 22.58 -23.96
N GLU A 137 4.23 22.28 -24.55
CA GLU A 137 3.22 23.28 -24.93
C GLU A 137 2.76 24.15 -23.74
N ARG A 138 2.69 23.57 -22.54
CA ARG A 138 2.27 24.28 -21.31
C ARG A 138 3.42 24.91 -20.52
N GLY A 139 4.67 24.81 -20.99
CA GLY A 139 5.84 25.33 -20.27
C GLY A 139 6.10 24.64 -18.92
N LEU A 140 5.58 23.42 -18.72
CA LEU A 140 5.63 22.68 -17.45
C LEU A 140 6.81 21.70 -17.34
N MET A 141 7.71 21.67 -18.34
CA MET A 141 8.86 20.74 -18.39
C MET A 141 9.76 20.78 -17.15
N LYS A 142 9.95 21.98 -16.55
CA LYS A 142 10.77 22.16 -15.34
C LYS A 142 10.00 21.97 -14.02
N LYS A 143 8.71 21.70 -14.09
CA LYS A 143 7.77 21.67 -12.95
C LYS A 143 7.15 20.28 -12.72
N LYS A 144 7.93 19.22 -12.94
CA LYS A 144 7.52 17.80 -12.96
C LYS A 144 6.93 17.24 -11.64
N ARG A 145 6.58 18.10 -10.67
CA ARG A 145 6.10 17.74 -9.32
C ARG A 145 4.90 18.58 -8.84
N ILE A 146 4.26 19.36 -9.72
CA ILE A 146 3.11 20.20 -9.37
C ILE A 146 1.82 19.51 -9.86
N PRO A 147 0.69 19.58 -9.11
CA PRO A 147 -0.57 18.94 -9.50
C PRO A 147 -1.00 19.19 -10.96
N ALA A 148 -0.66 20.36 -11.52
CA ALA A 148 -0.97 20.75 -12.89
C ALA A 148 -0.36 19.85 -14.00
N VAL A 149 0.64 19.02 -13.68
CA VAL A 149 1.31 18.10 -14.63
C VAL A 149 0.56 16.76 -14.75
N VAL A 150 -0.30 16.45 -13.78
CA VAL A 150 -1.10 15.23 -13.74
C VAL A 150 -2.38 15.43 -14.54
N ARG A 151 -2.69 14.47 -15.43
CA ARG A 151 -3.95 14.43 -16.17
C ARG A 151 -5.06 13.93 -15.26
N TYR A 152 -5.87 14.83 -14.72
CA TYR A 152 -7.13 14.48 -14.06
C TYR A 152 -8.20 14.21 -15.13
N SER A 153 -8.57 12.94 -15.36
CA SER A 153 -9.77 12.61 -16.13
C SER A 153 -10.95 12.36 -15.17
N LYS A 154 -12.16 12.70 -15.59
CA LYS A 154 -13.40 12.64 -14.78
C LYS A 154 -13.83 11.23 -14.32
N SER A 155 -13.01 10.20 -14.53
CA SER A 155 -13.37 8.80 -14.26
C SER A 155 -12.43 8.04 -13.31
N CYS A 156 -11.47 8.68 -12.65
CA CYS A 156 -10.52 7.96 -11.79
C CYS A 156 -10.46 8.52 -10.37
N ALA A 157 -10.77 7.66 -9.40
CA ALA A 157 -10.39 7.83 -8.00
C ALA A 157 -8.86 7.93 -7.90
N LEU A 158 -8.37 9.03 -7.33
CA LEU A 158 -6.96 9.26 -7.08
C LEU A 158 -6.39 8.13 -6.22
N CYS A 159 -5.32 7.49 -6.69
CA CYS A 159 -4.41 6.71 -5.85
C CYS A 159 -3.09 7.50 -5.76
N PHE A 160 -2.69 7.85 -4.54
CA PHE A 160 -1.34 8.34 -4.22
C PHE A 160 -0.44 7.17 -3.85
#